data_AF-A0A661SAK6-F1
#
_entry.id   AF-A0A661SAK6-F1
#
_cell.length_a   1.000
_cell.length_b   1.000
_cell.length_c   1.000
_cell.angle_alpha   90.00
_cell.angle_beta   90.00
_cell.angle_gamma   90.00
#
_symmetry.space_group_name_H-M   'P 1'
#
loop_
_entity.id
_entity.type
_entity.pdbx_description
1 polymer ?
#
loop_
_entity_poly.entity_id
_entity_poly.type
_entity_poly.pdbx_seq_one_letter_code
_entity_poly.pdbx_strand_id
1 'polypeptide(L)'
;MGRFKELFTTAKPIIGMVHLLPLPGSPHYEQGGMKRVLERAEEEALMLEEAGVDGLQIENIWDLPYSKPDRIGSETVAGLTAAASIVIQKVKIPVGINCHINGVCQALAVAAAVGAKWVRAFELVNAYISNSGIIEAAAPDALRYRRYLRAEDIMIFGDFHVKHGSHYILSDRS
;
A
#
# COMPACT_ATOMS: atom_id res chain seq x y z
N MET A 1 -3.86 -20.71 15.43
CA MET A 1 -4.92 -19.91 14.78
C MET A 1 -4.36 -18.52 14.60
N GLY A 2 -4.18 -18.08 13.35
CA GLY A 2 -3.24 -16.99 13.02
C GLY A 2 -3.80 -15.58 13.17
N ARG A 3 -2.89 -14.60 13.23
CA ARG A 3 -3.15 -13.14 13.32
C ARG A 3 -4.21 -12.61 12.34
N PHE A 4 -4.40 -13.28 11.21
CA PHE A 4 -5.48 -12.96 10.26
C PHE A 4 -6.87 -13.11 10.86
N LYS A 5 -7.11 -14.15 11.67
CA LYS A 5 -8.39 -14.37 12.38
C LYS A 5 -8.56 -13.44 13.59
N GLU A 6 -7.47 -12.91 14.12
CA GLU A 6 -7.50 -11.89 15.18
C GLU A 6 -7.83 -10.52 14.58
N LEU A 7 -7.34 -10.26 13.35
CA LEU A 7 -7.61 -9.02 12.63
C LEU A 7 -9.05 -8.94 12.10
N PHE A 8 -9.55 -10.02 11.49
CA PHE A 8 -10.88 -10.06 10.88
C PHE A 8 -11.77 -11.07 11.61
N THR A 9 -12.94 -10.61 12.06
CA THR A 9 -13.94 -11.45 12.73
C THR A 9 -14.71 -12.34 11.77
N THR A 10 -14.73 -12.00 10.47
CA THR A 10 -15.34 -12.80 9.40
C THR A 10 -14.34 -13.76 8.76
N ALA A 11 -14.83 -14.90 8.28
CA ALA A 11 -14.00 -15.90 7.59
C ALA A 11 -13.54 -15.44 6.20
N LYS A 12 -14.26 -14.52 5.56
CA LYS A 12 -13.99 -14.01 4.20
C LYS A 12 -14.11 -12.48 4.20
N PRO A 13 -13.10 -11.76 4.72
CA PRO A 13 -13.17 -10.32 4.81
C PRO A 13 -13.16 -9.65 3.44
N ILE A 14 -13.97 -8.60 3.31
CA ILE A 14 -13.97 -7.68 2.17
C ILE A 14 -13.09 -6.50 2.54
N ILE A 15 -12.04 -6.24 1.76
CA ILE A 15 -11.16 -5.10 1.96
C ILE A 15 -11.47 -4.05 0.89
N GLY A 16 -11.95 -2.88 1.31
CA GLY A 16 -12.22 -1.74 0.43
C GLY A 16 -10.95 -0.97 0.09
N MET A 17 -10.79 -0.56 -1.16
CA MET A 17 -9.64 0.24 -1.61
C MET A 17 -9.95 1.72 -1.49
N VAL A 18 -9.14 2.47 -0.74
CA VAL A 18 -9.16 3.93 -0.70
C VAL A 18 -8.08 4.42 -1.67
N HIS A 19 -8.49 4.98 -2.80
CA HIS A 19 -7.59 5.37 -3.86
C HIS A 19 -7.21 6.84 -3.69
N LEU A 20 -5.99 7.09 -3.24
CA LEU A 20 -5.52 8.46 -3.09
C LEU A 20 -5.39 9.12 -4.46
N LEU A 21 -5.83 10.39 -4.53
CA LEU A 21 -5.41 11.31 -5.58
C LEU A 21 -3.87 11.40 -5.62
N PRO A 22 -3.29 11.84 -6.75
CA PRO A 22 -1.83 11.97 -6.88
C PRO A 22 -1.20 12.70 -5.69
N LEU A 23 -0.07 12.20 -5.21
CA LEU A 23 0.68 12.73 -4.08
C LEU A 23 1.81 13.67 -4.53
N PRO A 24 2.38 14.48 -3.63
CA PRO A 24 3.59 15.24 -3.91
C PRO A 24 4.68 14.33 -4.52
N GLY A 25 5.32 14.80 -5.59
CA GLY A 25 6.30 14.04 -6.37
C GLY A 25 5.70 13.33 -7.59
N SER A 26 4.38 13.10 -7.63
CA SER A 26 3.70 12.57 -8.82
C SER A 26 3.56 13.65 -9.91
N PRO A 27 3.78 13.32 -11.20
CA PRO A 27 3.52 14.25 -12.31
C PRO A 27 2.09 14.77 -12.40
N HIS A 28 1.12 14.03 -11.84
CA HIS A 28 -0.30 14.40 -11.85
C HIS A 28 -0.73 15.16 -10.59
N TYR A 29 0.22 15.59 -9.73
CA TYR A 29 -0.12 16.37 -8.55
C TYR A 29 -0.59 17.78 -8.94
N GLU A 30 -1.88 18.04 -8.76
CA GLU A 30 -2.57 19.26 -9.19
C GLU A 30 -2.74 20.31 -8.08
N GLN A 31 -3.27 21.49 -8.48
CA GLN A 31 -3.72 22.53 -7.57
C GLN A 31 -4.81 22.01 -6.59
N GLY A 32 -4.85 22.56 -5.38
CA GLY A 32 -5.64 22.04 -4.25
C GLY A 32 -4.84 21.12 -3.32
N GLY A 33 -3.77 20.53 -3.83
CA GLY A 33 -2.71 19.88 -3.06
C GLY A 33 -3.17 18.82 -2.06
N MET A 34 -2.38 18.61 -1.01
CA MET A 34 -2.67 17.58 0.00
C MET A 34 -4.03 17.76 0.66
N LYS A 35 -4.54 18.98 0.85
CA LYS A 35 -5.87 19.18 1.46
C LYS A 35 -6.96 18.39 0.69
N ARG A 36 -6.97 18.48 -0.64
CA ARG A 36 -7.92 17.75 -1.49
C ARG A 36 -7.71 16.23 -1.43
N VAL A 37 -6.46 15.78 -1.36
CA VAL A 37 -6.11 14.35 -1.18
C VAL A 37 -6.72 13.81 0.12
N LEU A 38 -6.55 14.56 1.22
CA LEU A 38 -7.02 14.16 2.54
C LEU A 38 -8.55 14.15 2.62
N GLU A 39 -9.22 15.17 2.08
CA GLU A 39 -10.69 15.24 2.03
C GLU A 39 -11.27 14.06 1.24
N ARG A 40 -10.71 13.73 0.07
CA ARG A 40 -11.16 12.58 -0.73
C ARG A 40 -10.93 11.26 -0.01
N ALA A 41 -9.77 11.09 0.63
CA ALA A 41 -9.45 9.86 1.35
C ALA A 41 -10.40 9.63 2.55
N GLU A 42 -10.74 10.68 3.28
CA GLU A 42 -11.73 10.62 4.37
C GLU A 42 -13.12 10.25 3.84
N GLU A 43 -13.57 10.92 2.78
CA GLU A 43 -14.87 10.66 2.15
C GLU A 43 -15.00 9.21 1.68
N GLU A 44 -14.01 8.70 0.92
CA GLU A 44 -14.00 7.31 0.44
C GLU A 44 -13.97 6.29 1.57
N ALA A 45 -13.15 6.53 2.60
CA ALA A 45 -13.05 5.62 3.73
C ALA A 45 -14.37 5.48 4.50
N LEU A 46 -15.07 6.59 4.75
CA LEU A 46 -16.36 6.59 5.43
C LEU A 46 -17.44 5.90 4.58
N MET A 47 -17.48 6.17 3.27
CA MET A 47 -18.43 5.50 2.37
C MET A 47 -18.20 3.99 2.32
N LEU A 48 -16.95 3.53 2.28
CA LEU A 48 -16.61 2.10 2.28
C LEU A 48 -16.98 1.43 3.61
N GLU A 49 -16.72 2.09 4.75
CA GLU A 49 -17.14 1.59 6.05
C GLU A 49 -18.67 1.50 6.17
N GLU A 50 -19.41 2.52 5.72
CA GLU A 50 -20.88 2.51 5.69
C GLU A 50 -21.44 1.39 4.80
N ALA A 51 -20.74 1.07 3.69
CA ALA A 51 -21.07 -0.05 2.83
C ALA A 51 -20.78 -1.44 3.45
N GLY A 52 -20.16 -1.48 4.63
CA GLY A 52 -19.96 -2.71 5.41
C GLY A 52 -18.74 -3.54 5.03
N VAL A 53 -17.67 -2.91 4.50
CA VAL A 53 -16.39 -3.62 4.31
C VAL A 53 -15.73 -3.94 5.66
N ASP A 54 -14.95 -5.03 5.71
CA ASP A 54 -14.31 -5.52 6.93
C ASP A 54 -12.96 -4.86 7.23
N GLY A 55 -12.41 -4.12 6.27
CA GLY A 55 -11.17 -3.36 6.41
C GLY A 55 -10.88 -2.47 5.21
N LEU A 56 -9.91 -1.57 5.34
CA LEU A 56 -9.54 -0.62 4.29
C LEU A 56 -8.08 -0.78 3.88
N GLN A 57 -7.81 -0.65 2.59
CA GLN A 57 -6.47 -0.61 2.02
C GLN A 57 -6.25 0.75 1.35
N ILE A 58 -5.40 1.58 1.95
CA ILE A 58 -5.04 2.89 1.38
C ILE A 58 -3.90 2.70 0.39
N GLU A 59 -4.02 3.31 -0.79
CA GLU A 59 -2.97 3.24 -1.81
C GLU A 59 -2.84 4.50 -2.68
N ASN A 60 -1.62 4.75 -3.17
CA ASN A 60 -1.29 5.85 -4.08
C ASN A 60 -1.39 5.44 -5.57
N ILE A 61 -2.52 4.83 -5.96
CA ILE A 61 -2.72 4.29 -7.33
C ILE A 61 -2.56 5.34 -8.44
N TRP A 62 -2.81 6.61 -8.15
CA TRP A 62 -2.75 7.70 -9.14
C TRP A 62 -1.38 8.40 -9.21
N ASP A 63 -0.34 7.87 -8.55
CA ASP A 63 1.06 8.31 -8.69
C ASP A 63 1.70 7.80 -10.00
N LEU A 64 0.97 7.93 -11.11
CA LEU A 64 1.43 7.50 -12.43
C LEU A 64 2.42 8.52 -13.02
N PRO A 65 3.50 8.07 -13.69
CA PRO A 65 4.00 6.70 -13.75
C PRO A 65 4.71 6.29 -12.45
N TYR A 66 4.59 5.02 -12.06
CA TYR A 66 5.11 4.55 -10.77
C TYR A 66 6.65 4.49 -10.73
N SER A 67 7.21 4.93 -9.60
CA SER A 67 8.62 4.77 -9.28
C SER A 67 8.94 3.33 -8.83
N LYS A 68 10.16 2.88 -9.12
CA LYS A 68 10.70 1.65 -8.52
C LYS A 68 10.89 1.83 -7.00
N PRO A 69 10.85 0.74 -6.21
CA PRO A 69 10.91 0.82 -4.75
C PRO A 69 12.09 1.62 -4.19
N ASP A 70 13.27 1.56 -4.84
CA ASP A 70 14.50 2.28 -4.48
C ASP A 70 14.45 3.79 -4.79
N ARG A 71 13.46 4.23 -5.56
CA ARG A 71 13.29 5.62 -6.00
C ARG A 71 12.05 6.29 -5.42
N ILE A 72 11.26 5.59 -4.60
CA ILE A 72 10.12 6.19 -3.92
C ILE A 72 10.66 7.18 -2.88
N GLY A 73 10.34 8.46 -3.10
CA GLY A 73 10.83 9.56 -2.27
C GLY A 73 10.08 9.71 -0.95
N SER A 74 10.64 10.56 -0.07
CA SER A 74 10.07 10.84 1.25
C SER A 74 8.73 11.58 1.16
N GLU A 75 8.53 12.33 0.08
CA GLU A 75 7.31 13.05 -0.24
C GLU A 75 6.10 12.10 -0.42
N THR A 76 6.28 10.95 -1.08
CA THR A 76 5.25 9.91 -1.20
C THR A 76 4.93 9.29 0.16
N VAL A 77 5.95 8.97 0.96
CA VAL A 77 5.80 8.41 2.31
C VAL A 77 5.06 9.40 3.22
N ALA A 78 5.42 10.68 3.17
CA ALA A 78 4.77 11.73 3.95
C ALA A 78 3.30 11.92 3.54
N GLY A 79 3.02 11.95 2.23
CA GLY A 79 1.66 12.05 1.70
C GLY A 79 0.77 10.87 2.12
N LEU A 80 1.27 9.64 1.95
CA LEU A 80 0.59 8.42 2.40
C LEU A 80 0.34 8.44 3.92
N THR A 81 1.33 8.86 4.71
CA THR A 81 1.22 8.96 6.17
C THR A 81 0.14 9.94 6.58
N ALA A 82 0.09 11.12 5.96
CA ALA A 82 -0.92 12.13 6.26
C ALA A 82 -2.34 11.62 5.95
N ALA A 83 -2.54 11.00 4.78
CA ALA A 83 -3.83 10.42 4.40
C ALA A 83 -4.25 9.29 5.33
N ALA A 84 -3.33 8.36 5.62
CA ALA A 84 -3.62 7.22 6.49
C ALA A 84 -3.90 7.62 7.94
N SER A 85 -3.21 8.63 8.46
CA SER A 85 -3.43 9.16 9.80
C SER A 85 -4.86 9.70 9.97
N ILE A 86 -5.38 10.43 8.98
CA ILE A 86 -6.76 10.92 9.00
C ILE A 86 -7.75 9.76 8.90
N VAL A 87 -7.58 8.87 7.93
CA VAL A 87 -8.51 7.75 7.74
C VAL A 87 -8.63 6.89 9.01
N ILE A 88 -7.51 6.52 9.63
CA ILE A 88 -7.50 5.69 10.85
C ILE A 88 -8.21 6.36 12.03
N GLN A 89 -8.22 7.69 12.11
CA GLN A 89 -8.95 8.42 13.15
C GLN A 89 -10.47 8.48 12.90
N LYS A 90 -10.91 8.22 11.67
CA LYS A 90 -12.29 8.41 11.23
C LYS A 90 -13.08 7.11 11.14
N VAL A 91 -12.39 5.99 10.89
CA VAL A 91 -13.02 4.67 10.79
C VAL A 91 -12.77 3.81 12.02
N LYS A 92 -13.60 2.79 12.22
CA LYS A 92 -13.52 1.80 13.31
C LYS A 92 -12.99 0.45 12.83
N ILE A 93 -13.00 0.21 11.52
CA ILE A 93 -12.46 -0.99 10.88
C ILE A 93 -10.94 -0.89 10.69
N PRO A 94 -10.21 -2.02 10.66
CA PRO A 94 -8.77 -2.00 10.54
C PRO A 94 -8.32 -1.53 9.15
N VAL A 95 -7.15 -0.90 9.11
CA VAL A 95 -6.59 -0.28 7.90
C VAL A 95 -5.24 -0.88 7.57
N GLY A 96 -4.92 -0.99 6.28
CA GLY A 96 -3.62 -1.34 5.75
C GLY A 96 -3.10 -0.35 4.72
N ILE A 97 -1.80 -0.42 4.46
CA ILE A 97 -1.08 0.52 3.58
C ILE A 97 -0.48 -0.19 2.38
N ASN A 98 -0.60 0.43 1.21
CA ASN A 98 0.05 -0.01 -0.01
C ASN A 98 0.77 1.19 -0.62
N CYS A 99 2.02 0.98 -1.03
CA CYS A 99 2.82 1.98 -1.71
C CYS A 99 3.25 1.40 -3.06
N HIS A 100 2.65 1.92 -4.13
CA HIS A 100 2.90 1.44 -5.48
C HIS A 100 4.34 1.77 -5.93
N ILE A 101 4.99 0.91 -6.73
CA ILE A 101 4.48 -0.37 -7.24
C ILE A 101 4.84 -1.57 -6.34
N ASN A 102 5.98 -1.55 -5.64
CA ASN A 102 6.34 -2.59 -4.66
C ASN A 102 7.09 -1.97 -3.47
N GLY A 103 6.65 -0.79 -3.04
CA GLY A 103 7.24 0.01 -1.96
C GLY A 103 6.93 -0.56 -0.57
N VAL A 104 7.24 -1.83 -0.32
CA VAL A 104 6.84 -2.53 0.92
C VAL A 104 7.51 -1.92 2.14
N CYS A 105 8.79 -1.52 2.05
CA CYS A 105 9.47 -0.87 3.17
C CYS A 105 8.85 0.50 3.49
N GLN A 106 8.50 1.28 2.46
CA GLN A 106 7.80 2.54 2.62
C GLN A 106 6.43 2.33 3.27
N ALA A 107 5.65 1.36 2.79
CA ALA A 107 4.36 1.01 3.39
C ALA A 107 4.49 0.56 4.85
N LEU A 108 5.54 -0.20 5.20
CA LEU A 108 5.83 -0.60 6.58
C LEU A 108 6.15 0.60 7.48
N ALA A 109 6.93 1.56 6.98
CA ALA A 109 7.23 2.79 7.71
C ALA A 109 5.95 3.60 8.00
N VAL A 110 5.10 3.79 6.99
CA VAL A 110 3.79 4.44 7.15
C VAL A 110 2.94 3.68 8.15
N ALA A 111 2.79 2.36 7.97
CA ALA A 111 1.94 1.53 8.80
C ALA A 111 2.34 1.57 10.27
N ALA A 112 3.65 1.50 10.56
CA ALA A 112 4.19 1.63 11.91
C ALA A 112 3.92 3.01 12.52
N ALA A 113 3.97 4.08 11.72
CA ALA A 113 3.73 5.44 12.20
C ALA A 113 2.25 5.71 12.53
N VAL A 114 1.32 5.15 11.75
CA VAL A 114 -0.13 5.42 11.88
C VAL A 114 -0.91 4.33 12.63
N GLY A 115 -0.28 3.20 12.93
CA GLY A 115 -0.93 2.07 13.61
C GLY A 115 -1.75 1.15 12.71
N ALA A 116 -1.46 1.14 11.40
CA ALA A 116 -2.10 0.25 10.44
C ALA A 116 -1.71 -1.22 10.69
N LYS A 117 -2.59 -2.15 10.31
CA LYS A 117 -2.52 -3.57 10.72
C LYS A 117 -1.87 -4.48 9.68
N TRP A 118 -1.79 -4.03 8.43
CA TRP A 118 -1.07 -4.75 7.39
C TRP A 118 -0.49 -3.82 6.33
N VAL A 119 0.41 -4.37 5.53
CA VAL A 119 0.85 -3.80 4.27
C VAL A 119 0.63 -4.80 3.14
N ARG A 120 0.50 -4.30 1.91
CA ARG A 120 0.45 -5.13 0.72
C ARG A 120 1.79 -5.11 -0.01
N ALA A 121 2.26 -6.28 -0.42
CA ALA A 121 3.42 -6.47 -1.25
C ALA A 121 2.96 -7.04 -2.59
N PHE A 122 3.22 -6.32 -3.68
CA PHE A 122 2.85 -6.80 -5.01
C PHE A 122 3.73 -8.00 -5.34
N GLU A 123 5.04 -7.88 -5.15
CA GLU A 123 5.95 -9.00 -5.34
C GLU A 123 6.69 -9.26 -4.04
N LEU A 124 6.13 -10.15 -3.23
CA LEU A 124 6.80 -10.55 -1.99
C LEU A 124 7.98 -11.47 -2.30
N VAL A 125 7.81 -12.40 -3.24
CA VAL A 125 8.83 -13.36 -3.69
C VAL A 125 8.78 -13.44 -5.21
N ASN A 126 9.91 -13.78 -5.85
CA ASN A 126 10.14 -13.74 -7.32
C ASN A 126 10.27 -12.32 -7.88
N ALA A 127 10.40 -12.20 -9.19
CA ALA A 127 10.51 -10.94 -9.91
C ALA A 127 9.49 -10.91 -11.05
N TYR A 128 8.99 -9.73 -11.38
CA TYR A 128 8.06 -9.52 -12.49
C TYR A 128 8.42 -8.29 -13.32
N ILE A 129 8.00 -8.28 -14.57
CA ILE A 129 8.18 -7.13 -15.47
C ILE A 129 6.92 -6.27 -15.45
N SER A 130 7.04 -5.07 -14.90
CA SER A 130 5.98 -4.05 -14.81
C SER A 130 6.12 -2.95 -15.86
N ASN A 131 5.18 -2.01 -15.89
CA ASN A 131 5.32 -0.75 -16.63
C ASN A 131 6.52 0.11 -16.16
N SER A 132 7.01 -0.11 -14.94
CA SER A 132 8.22 0.53 -14.37
C SER A 132 9.49 -0.29 -14.60
N GLY A 133 9.41 -1.37 -15.38
CA GLY A 133 10.49 -2.32 -15.64
C GLY A 133 10.49 -3.51 -14.69
N ILE A 134 11.64 -4.19 -14.58
CA ILE A 134 11.81 -5.34 -13.66
C ILE A 134 11.66 -4.87 -12.22
N ILE A 135 10.77 -5.53 -11.49
CA ILE A 135 10.52 -5.37 -10.07
C ILE A 135 10.91 -6.67 -9.37
N GLU A 136 11.73 -6.54 -8.32
CA GLU A 136 12.29 -7.67 -7.58
C GLU A 136 11.51 -7.97 -6.29
N ALA A 137 11.78 -9.13 -5.72
CA ALA A 137 11.18 -9.63 -4.50
C ALA A 137 11.44 -8.69 -3.31
N ALA A 138 10.37 -8.30 -2.61
CA ALA A 138 10.49 -7.45 -1.43
C ALA A 138 10.81 -8.21 -0.13
N ALA A 139 10.61 -9.54 -0.07
CA ALA A 139 10.66 -10.29 1.20
C ALA A 139 11.95 -10.09 2.03
N PRO A 140 13.18 -10.17 1.46
CA PRO A 140 14.39 -10.05 2.26
C PRO A 140 14.45 -8.70 3.00
N ASP A 141 14.18 -7.61 2.30
CA ASP A 141 14.29 -6.26 2.86
C ASP A 141 13.09 -5.92 3.73
N ALA A 142 11.87 -6.26 3.31
CA ALA A 142 10.66 -6.04 4.08
C ALA A 142 10.69 -6.73 5.45
N LEU A 143 11.15 -7.99 5.51
CA LEU A 143 11.22 -8.73 6.78
C LEU A 143 12.27 -8.17 7.74
N ARG A 144 13.44 -7.77 7.22
CA ARG A 144 14.48 -7.10 8.03
C ARG A 144 14.02 -5.73 8.50
N TYR A 145 13.41 -4.95 7.62
CA TYR A 145 12.94 -3.62 7.93
C TYR A 145 11.78 -3.64 8.94
N ARG A 146 10.83 -4.56 8.79
CA ARG A 146 9.76 -4.78 9.78
C ARG A 146 10.32 -5.10 11.17
N ARG A 147 11.35 -5.96 11.25
CA ARG A 147 12.04 -6.27 12.51
C ARG A 147 12.78 -5.06 13.06
N TYR A 148 13.45 -4.28 12.21
CA TYR A 148 14.14 -3.05 12.58
C TYR A 148 13.18 -2.03 13.21
N LEU A 149 11.99 -1.86 12.63
CA LEU A 149 10.93 -0.99 13.16
C LEU A 149 10.22 -1.55 14.41
N ARG A 150 10.50 -2.80 14.82
CA ARG A 150 9.76 -3.54 15.86
C ARG A 150 8.26 -3.61 15.57
N ALA A 151 7.93 -3.81 14.29
CA ALA A 151 6.57 -3.79 13.75
C ALA A 151 6.11 -5.20 13.34
N GLU A 152 6.52 -6.24 14.07
CA GLU A 152 6.20 -7.63 13.73
C GLU A 152 4.72 -7.96 13.85
N ASP A 153 3.94 -7.14 14.55
CA ASP A 153 2.48 -7.19 14.60
C ASP A 153 1.83 -6.81 13.26
N ILE A 154 2.51 -6.01 12.43
CA ILE A 154 2.04 -5.64 11.08
C ILE A 154 2.19 -6.83 10.13
N MET A 155 1.05 -7.26 9.58
CA MET A 155 1.01 -8.34 8.59
C MET A 155 1.49 -7.88 7.21
N ILE A 156 2.04 -8.79 6.42
CA ILE A 156 2.42 -8.53 5.03
C ILE A 156 1.55 -9.44 4.16
N PHE A 157 0.64 -8.85 3.40
CA PHE A 157 -0.17 -9.54 2.40
C PHE A 157 0.59 -9.54 1.09
N GLY A 158 1.15 -10.68 0.72
CA GLY A 158 1.85 -10.87 -0.54
C GLY A 158 0.87 -11.29 -1.63
N ASP A 159 0.87 -10.55 -2.73
CA ASP A 159 0.26 -11.02 -3.97
C ASP A 159 1.18 -12.08 -4.61
N PHE A 160 0.58 -13.04 -5.28
CA PHE A 160 1.28 -14.02 -6.10
C PHE A 160 0.65 -13.98 -7.49
N HIS A 161 1.48 -13.78 -8.52
CA HIS A 161 1.05 -13.54 -9.91
C HIS A 161 0.26 -12.23 -10.11
N VAL A 162 0.90 -11.10 -9.82
CA VAL A 162 0.28 -9.76 -9.89
C VAL A 162 -0.25 -9.41 -11.28
N LYS A 163 -1.43 -8.76 -11.32
CA LYS A 163 -2.11 -8.29 -12.55
C LYS A 163 -1.31 -7.31 -13.41
N HIS A 164 -0.33 -6.61 -12.83
CA HIS A 164 0.44 -5.56 -13.50
C HIS A 164 1.77 -6.05 -14.07
N GLY A 165 1.94 -7.37 -14.21
CA GLY A 165 3.24 -7.97 -14.48
C GLY A 165 3.22 -9.19 -15.40
N SER A 166 4.25 -9.30 -16.24
CA SER A 166 4.64 -10.59 -16.81
C SER A 166 5.55 -11.32 -15.82
N HIS A 167 5.22 -12.59 -15.57
CA HIS A 167 6.05 -13.55 -14.81
C HIS A 167 6.93 -14.41 -15.74
N TYR A 168 6.85 -14.13 -17.05
CA TYR A 168 7.68 -14.74 -18.07
C TYR A 168 8.73 -13.72 -18.53
N ILE A 169 10.00 -14.01 -18.26
CA ILE A 169 11.12 -13.41 -19.00
C ILE A 169 11.21 -14.21 -20.30
N LEU A 170 10.51 -13.76 -21.35
CA LEU A 170 10.66 -14.36 -22.66
C LEU A 170 12.09 -14.08 -23.15
N SER A 171 12.73 -15.14 -23.64
CA SER A 171 14.10 -15.16 -24.17
C SER A 171 14.42 -13.96 -25.06
N ASP A 172 15.70 -13.56 -25.07
CA ASP A 172 16.22 -12.41 -25.81
C ASP A 172 15.62 -12.24 -27.21
N ARG A 173 15.31 -10.99 -27.56
CA ARG A 173 15.23 -10.60 -28.97
C ARG A 173 16.67 -10.45 -29.47
N SER A 174 17.08 -11.35 -30.36
CA SER A 174 18.30 -11.26 -31.17
C SER A 174 18.43 -9.94 -31.90
#